data_AF-A0A1M5SH65-F1
#
_entry.id   AF-A0A1M5SH65-F1
#
_cell.length_a   1.000
_cell.length_b   1.000
_cell.length_c   1.000
_cell.angle_alpha   90.00
_cell.angle_beta   90.00
_cell.angle_gamma   90.00
#
_symmetry.space_group_name_H-M   'P 1'
#
loop_
_entity.id
_entity.type
_entity.pdbx_description
1 polymer ?
#
loop_
_entity_poly.entity_id
_entity_poly.type
_entity_poly.pdbx_seq_one_letter_code
_entity_poly.pdbx_strand_id
1 'polypeptide(L)'
;MKTIEYFKLQAKNLYKDFKTQKPHFDADYGHELYQYTPKYFDLDALSLDFDIDEDNFTLMKAQHYIANLAGFTKWTEMLDASSSALKLSELLFRNMHKISVIEWDIYISAQQRENGFVFDDDLKLDIFEQVFHQVDGHQSDGHDYRLTQSEKVSDKNQNSKPKKKMKKTPIQISALPIVGDERLEFIKTANVVFEKVLSRIEPKYPDLVRKLWDAENYIDETLLKPEMLPIDHDYALSLIDAFLVHHVIELAVETDE
;
A
#
# COMPACT_ATOMS: atom_id res chain seq x y z
N MET A 1 2.14 3.66 -24.28
CA MET A 1 2.38 2.30 -24.83
C MET A 1 3.60 1.59 -24.25
N LYS A 2 4.82 2.16 -24.25
CA LYS A 2 6.01 1.47 -23.68
C LYS A 2 5.85 1.09 -22.19
N THR A 3 5.21 1.94 -21.41
CA THR A 3 5.01 1.73 -19.96
C THR A 3 4.05 0.56 -19.65
N ILE A 4 2.96 0.39 -20.40
CA ILE A 4 2.07 -0.77 -20.23
C ILE A 4 2.80 -2.08 -20.55
N GLU A 5 3.61 -2.11 -21.60
CA GLU A 5 4.41 -3.30 -21.92
C GLU A 5 5.47 -3.60 -20.85
N TYR A 6 6.03 -2.55 -20.22
CA TYR A 6 6.89 -2.71 -19.05
C TYR A 6 6.15 -3.38 -17.88
N PHE A 7 4.95 -2.93 -17.53
CA PHE A 7 4.18 -3.55 -16.44
C PHE A 7 3.70 -4.96 -16.76
N LYS A 8 3.33 -5.24 -18.02
CA LYS A 8 3.05 -6.62 -18.47
C LYS A 8 4.26 -7.53 -18.29
N LEU A 9 5.47 -7.01 -18.53
CA LEU A 9 6.71 -7.76 -18.27
C LEU A 9 6.91 -8.00 -16.77
N GLN A 10 6.67 -7.00 -15.91
CA GLN A 10 6.76 -7.17 -14.46
C GLN A 10 5.76 -8.22 -13.94
N ALA A 11 4.51 -8.20 -14.43
CA ALA A 11 3.51 -9.19 -14.06
C ALA A 11 3.92 -10.61 -14.47
N LYS A 12 4.52 -10.76 -15.67
CA LYS A 12 5.09 -12.04 -16.11
C LYS A 12 6.26 -12.49 -15.25
N ASN A 13 7.08 -11.56 -14.75
CA ASN A 13 8.21 -11.88 -13.87
C ASN A 13 7.71 -12.32 -12.48
N LEU A 14 6.76 -11.59 -11.90
CA LEU A 14 6.11 -11.97 -10.64
C LEU A 14 5.48 -13.36 -10.74
N TYR A 15 4.70 -13.60 -11.80
CA TYR A 15 4.10 -14.91 -12.04
C TYR A 15 5.13 -16.04 -12.24
N LYS A 16 6.31 -15.74 -12.80
CA LYS A 16 7.39 -16.74 -12.90
C LYS A 16 8.00 -17.06 -11.55
N ASP A 17 8.16 -16.07 -10.67
CA ASP A 17 8.69 -16.30 -9.34
C ASP A 17 7.73 -17.16 -8.51
N PHE A 18 6.42 -16.90 -8.57
CA PHE A 18 5.42 -17.74 -7.89
C PHE A 18 5.41 -19.18 -8.39
N LYS A 19 5.80 -19.45 -9.65
CA LYS A 19 5.96 -20.83 -10.14
C LYS A 19 7.13 -21.59 -9.54
N THR A 20 7.99 -20.93 -8.77
CA THR A 20 9.08 -21.59 -8.04
C THR A 20 8.64 -22.19 -6.70
N GLN A 21 7.37 -21.99 -6.35
CA GLN A 21 6.72 -22.50 -5.14
C GLN A 21 7.03 -23.98 -4.89
N LYS A 22 7.44 -24.27 -3.65
CA LYS A 22 7.61 -25.64 -3.14
C LYS A 22 7.02 -25.71 -1.74
N PRO A 23 6.15 -26.70 -1.45
CA PRO A 23 5.65 -26.91 -0.10
C PRO A 23 6.80 -27.36 0.81
N HIS A 24 6.79 -26.86 2.03
CA HIS A 24 7.71 -27.21 3.11
C HIS A 24 6.92 -27.21 4.42
N PHE A 25 7.11 -28.23 5.24
CA PHE A 25 6.49 -28.27 6.56
C PHE A 25 7.26 -27.40 7.53
N ASP A 26 6.58 -26.38 8.07
CA ASP A 26 7.16 -25.52 9.09
C ASP A 26 6.76 -26.03 10.49
N ALA A 27 7.76 -26.39 11.28
CA ALA A 27 7.55 -26.97 12.61
C ALA A 27 7.07 -25.94 13.65
N ASP A 28 7.37 -24.65 13.45
CA ASP A 28 6.97 -23.58 14.36
C ASP A 28 5.50 -23.22 14.15
N TYR A 29 5.02 -23.25 12.90
CA TYR A 29 3.64 -22.97 12.55
C TYR A 29 2.74 -24.23 12.48
N GLY A 30 3.32 -25.42 12.48
CA GLY A 30 2.60 -26.70 12.54
C GLY A 30 1.77 -27.04 11.28
N HIS A 31 2.04 -26.37 10.16
CA HIS A 31 1.39 -26.63 8.86
C HIS A 31 2.36 -26.47 7.69
N GLU A 32 1.93 -26.88 6.49
CA GLU A 32 2.71 -26.69 5.27
C GLU A 32 2.68 -25.22 4.84
N LEU A 33 3.86 -24.64 4.70
CA LEU A 33 4.09 -23.32 4.13
C LEU A 33 4.76 -23.46 2.76
N TYR A 34 4.80 -22.36 2.01
CA TYR A 34 5.51 -22.30 0.75
C TYR A 34 6.90 -21.68 0.90
N GLN A 35 7.85 -22.27 0.17
CA GLN A 35 9.16 -21.70 -0.05
C GLN A 35 9.34 -21.38 -1.53
N TYR A 36 10.00 -20.26 -1.80
CA TYR A 36 10.25 -19.78 -3.15
C TYR A 36 11.75 -19.70 -3.46
N THR A 37 12.09 -19.72 -4.75
CA THR A 37 13.43 -19.32 -5.23
C THR A 37 13.28 -18.17 -6.23
N PRO A 38 12.81 -17.00 -5.77
CA PRO A 38 12.44 -15.90 -6.65
C PRO A 38 13.67 -15.21 -7.23
N LYS A 39 13.49 -14.60 -8.40
CA LYS A 39 14.54 -13.85 -9.11
C LYS A 39 14.27 -12.36 -9.18
N TYR A 40 13.00 -11.95 -9.13
CA TYR A 40 12.57 -10.58 -9.41
C TYR A 40 11.86 -9.93 -8.22
N PHE A 41 11.12 -10.70 -7.42
CA PHE A 41 10.32 -10.16 -6.33
C PHE A 41 10.49 -10.93 -5.01
N ASP A 42 10.41 -10.20 -3.91
CA ASP A 42 10.34 -10.76 -2.56
C ASP A 42 8.93 -11.29 -2.33
N LEU A 43 8.74 -12.60 -2.56
CA LEU A 43 7.43 -13.23 -2.53
C LEU A 43 6.90 -13.43 -1.11
N ASP A 44 7.78 -13.63 -0.14
CA ASP A 44 7.38 -13.83 1.25
C ASP A 44 6.76 -12.53 1.79
N ALA A 45 7.44 -11.39 1.55
CA ALA A 45 6.91 -10.08 1.90
C ALA A 45 5.63 -9.73 1.12
N LEU A 46 5.58 -10.01 -0.18
CA LEU A 46 4.38 -9.77 -0.98
C LEU A 46 3.19 -10.59 -0.49
N SER A 47 3.40 -11.87 -0.20
CA SER A 47 2.32 -12.77 0.20
C SER A 47 1.76 -12.36 1.56
N LEU A 48 2.62 -11.94 2.49
CA LEU A 48 2.21 -11.41 3.79
C LEU A 48 1.44 -10.09 3.68
N ASP A 49 2.00 -9.10 2.98
CA ASP A 49 1.44 -7.74 2.97
C ASP A 49 0.14 -7.65 2.14
N PHE A 50 0.03 -8.45 1.09
CA PHE A 50 -1.12 -8.47 0.19
C PHE A 50 -2.10 -9.61 0.46
N ASP A 51 -1.82 -10.49 1.42
CA ASP A 51 -2.63 -11.67 1.75
C ASP A 51 -2.92 -12.52 0.50
N ILE A 52 -1.83 -12.88 -0.19
CA ILE A 52 -1.93 -13.54 -1.49
C ILE A 52 -2.41 -14.97 -1.31
N ASP A 53 -3.48 -15.34 -2.00
CA ASP A 53 -3.86 -16.74 -2.21
C ASP A 53 -2.83 -17.43 -3.12
N GLU A 54 -1.81 -18.01 -2.46
CA GLU A 54 -0.65 -18.68 -3.05
C GLU A 54 -1.03 -19.96 -3.81
N ASP A 55 -2.15 -20.62 -3.45
CA ASP A 55 -2.63 -21.85 -4.08
C ASP A 55 -3.28 -21.61 -5.45
N ASN A 56 -3.89 -20.43 -5.63
CA ASN A 56 -4.61 -20.07 -6.84
C ASN A 56 -4.02 -18.81 -7.49
N PHE A 57 -2.69 -18.71 -7.53
CA PHE A 57 -2.00 -17.57 -8.12
C PHE A 57 -1.94 -17.67 -9.66
N THR A 58 -2.53 -16.68 -10.35
CA THR A 58 -2.61 -16.64 -11.82
C THR A 58 -1.88 -15.43 -12.39
N LEU A 59 -1.61 -15.44 -13.70
CA LEU A 59 -1.03 -14.27 -14.39
C LEU A 59 -1.94 -13.03 -14.28
N MET A 60 -3.26 -13.22 -14.28
CA MET A 60 -4.21 -12.12 -14.11
C MET A 60 -4.09 -11.52 -12.71
N LYS A 61 -4.03 -12.35 -11.66
CA LYS A 61 -3.74 -11.88 -10.29
C LYS A 61 -2.39 -11.15 -10.22
N ALA A 62 -1.35 -11.68 -10.86
CA ALA A 62 -0.04 -11.00 -10.93
C ALA A 62 -0.13 -9.61 -11.59
N GLN A 63 -0.96 -9.43 -12.61
CA GLN A 63 -1.21 -8.11 -13.22
C GLN A 63 -1.88 -7.15 -12.24
N HIS A 64 -2.85 -7.63 -11.44
CA HIS A 64 -3.48 -6.83 -10.40
C HIS A 64 -2.50 -6.39 -9.32
N TYR A 65 -1.66 -7.30 -8.81
CA TYR A 65 -0.66 -6.94 -7.80
C TYR A 65 0.37 -5.95 -8.34
N ILE A 66 0.83 -6.09 -9.58
CA ILE A 66 1.70 -5.09 -10.20
C ILE A 66 1.00 -3.73 -10.36
N ALA A 67 -0.31 -3.70 -10.62
CA ALA A 67 -1.06 -2.45 -10.66
C ALA A 67 -1.08 -1.77 -9.27
N ASN A 68 -1.32 -2.54 -8.21
CA ASN A 68 -1.30 -2.07 -6.83
C ASN A 68 0.07 -1.47 -6.45
N LEU A 69 1.15 -2.20 -6.75
CA LEU A 69 2.53 -1.74 -6.50
C LEU A 69 2.90 -0.49 -7.31
N ALA A 70 2.17 -0.19 -8.38
CA ALA A 70 2.37 0.98 -9.22
C ALA A 70 1.40 2.15 -8.89
N GLY A 71 0.54 2.00 -7.86
CA GLY A 71 -0.37 3.05 -7.43
C GLY A 71 -1.76 3.04 -8.06
N PHE A 72 -2.17 1.95 -8.71
CA PHE A 72 -3.52 1.75 -9.23
C PHE A 72 -4.27 0.73 -8.40
N THR A 73 -5.61 0.79 -8.38
CA THR A 73 -6.41 -0.22 -7.66
C THR A 73 -6.59 -1.50 -8.46
N LYS A 74 -6.62 -1.39 -9.80
CA LYS A 74 -6.88 -2.52 -10.71
C LYS A 74 -6.08 -2.39 -11.99
N TRP A 75 -5.75 -3.54 -12.59
CA TRP A 75 -5.07 -3.57 -13.88
C TRP A 75 -5.85 -2.85 -14.99
N THR A 76 -7.18 -2.95 -15.01
CA THR A 76 -8.02 -2.27 -16.01
C THR A 76 -7.97 -0.75 -15.89
N GLU A 77 -7.92 -0.23 -14.67
CA GLU A 77 -7.74 1.22 -14.42
C GLU A 77 -6.41 1.71 -14.99
N MET A 78 -5.33 0.95 -14.76
CA MET A 78 -4.03 1.25 -15.37
C MET A 78 -4.09 1.25 -16.91
N LEU A 79 -4.83 0.34 -17.54
CA LEU A 79 -4.92 0.29 -19.00
C LEU A 79 -5.58 1.54 -19.60
N ASP A 80 -6.53 2.14 -18.88
CA ASP A 80 -7.29 3.31 -19.29
C ASP A 80 -6.66 4.64 -18.80
N ALA A 81 -5.57 4.56 -18.04
CA ALA A 81 -4.92 5.71 -17.43
C ALA A 81 -4.27 6.66 -18.45
N SER A 82 -4.16 7.94 -18.06
CA SER A 82 -3.49 8.97 -18.83
C SER A 82 -2.00 8.65 -19.02
N SER A 83 -1.35 9.26 -20.02
CA SER A 83 0.09 9.09 -20.22
C SER A 83 0.91 9.53 -19.01
N SER A 84 0.45 10.56 -18.31
CA SER A 84 1.13 11.14 -17.15
C SER A 84 0.95 10.28 -15.91
N ALA A 85 -0.25 9.75 -15.67
CA ALA A 85 -0.49 8.74 -14.63
C ALA A 85 0.36 7.48 -14.87
N LEU A 86 0.44 7.00 -16.10
CA LEU A 86 1.31 5.86 -16.44
C LEU A 86 2.78 6.17 -16.18
N LYS A 87 3.26 7.35 -16.57
CA LYS A 87 4.64 7.77 -16.32
C LYS A 87 4.93 7.84 -14.82
N LEU A 88 4.03 8.45 -14.04
CA LEU A 88 4.13 8.54 -12.57
C LEU A 88 4.18 7.15 -11.94
N SER A 89 3.29 6.26 -12.35
CA SER A 89 3.25 4.88 -11.85
C SER A 89 4.54 4.12 -12.10
N GLU A 90 5.17 4.32 -13.27
CA GLU A 90 6.47 3.71 -13.59
C GLU A 90 7.57 4.28 -12.67
N LEU A 91 7.53 5.57 -12.38
CA LEU A 91 8.47 6.20 -11.47
C LEU A 91 8.28 5.72 -10.03
N LEU A 92 7.05 5.62 -9.53
CA LEU A 92 6.74 5.05 -8.21
C LEU A 92 7.28 3.62 -8.10
N PHE A 93 6.92 2.77 -9.06
CA PHE A 93 7.39 1.39 -9.09
C PHE A 93 8.92 1.28 -9.19
N ARG A 94 9.58 2.20 -9.89
CA ARG A 94 11.05 2.20 -10.01
C ARG A 94 11.76 2.71 -8.75
N ASN A 95 11.10 3.56 -7.97
CA ASN A 95 11.67 4.25 -6.82
C ASN A 95 11.03 3.82 -5.49
N MET A 96 10.54 2.57 -5.38
CA MET A 96 9.91 2.06 -4.16
C MET A 96 10.80 2.21 -2.91
N HIS A 97 12.12 1.98 -3.06
CA HIS A 97 13.10 2.28 -2.00
C HIS A 97 13.13 3.75 -1.51
N LYS A 98 12.74 4.73 -2.34
CA LYS A 98 12.70 6.15 -1.98
C LYS A 98 11.38 6.54 -1.31
N ILE A 99 10.28 6.04 -1.85
CA ILE A 99 8.93 6.31 -1.36
C ILE A 99 7.99 5.18 -1.82
N SER A 100 7.23 4.63 -0.90
CA SER A 100 6.15 3.69 -1.20
C SER A 100 4.94 4.39 -1.80
N VAL A 101 4.07 3.62 -2.46
CA VAL A 101 2.79 4.14 -2.98
C VAL A 101 1.93 4.75 -1.87
N ILE A 102 1.92 4.14 -0.70
CA ILE A 102 1.13 4.61 0.45
C ILE A 102 1.65 5.97 0.94
N GLU A 103 2.96 6.10 1.14
CA GLU A 103 3.57 7.37 1.54
C GLU A 103 3.38 8.46 0.48
N TRP A 104 3.40 8.09 -0.80
CA TRP A 104 3.10 9.02 -1.90
C TRP A 104 1.66 9.53 -1.84
N ASP A 105 0.69 8.64 -1.63
CA ASP A 105 -0.72 8.99 -1.50
C ASP A 105 -0.95 9.92 -0.29
N ILE A 106 -0.27 9.66 0.83
CA ILE A 106 -0.29 10.52 2.03
C ILE A 106 0.31 11.89 1.70
N TYR A 107 1.48 11.93 1.06
CA TYR A 107 2.17 13.17 0.69
C TYR A 107 1.30 14.04 -0.21
N ILE A 108 0.75 13.48 -1.28
CA ILE A 108 -0.11 14.22 -2.22
C ILE A 108 -1.41 14.66 -1.56
N SER A 109 -2.02 13.81 -0.73
CA SER A 109 -3.24 14.19 0.00
C SER A 109 -2.98 15.39 0.92
N ALA A 110 -1.89 15.38 1.67
CA ALA A 110 -1.49 16.52 2.50
C ALA A 110 -1.26 17.78 1.67
N GLN A 111 -0.57 17.68 0.53
CA GLN A 111 -0.34 18.83 -0.35
C GLN A 111 -1.65 19.38 -0.96
N GLN A 112 -2.58 18.52 -1.38
CA GLN A 112 -3.89 18.96 -1.88
C GLN A 112 -4.72 19.64 -0.78
N ARG A 113 -4.65 19.17 0.47
CA ARG A 113 -5.29 19.83 1.63
C ARG A 113 -4.69 21.21 1.87
N GLU A 114 -3.37 21.31 1.94
CA GLU A 114 -2.65 22.58 2.16
C GLU A 114 -2.94 23.61 1.05
N ASN A 115 -3.10 23.17 -0.20
CA ASN A 115 -3.34 24.04 -1.35
C ASN A 115 -4.82 24.26 -1.70
N GLY A 116 -5.73 23.45 -1.15
CA GLY A 116 -7.18 23.58 -1.32
C GLY A 116 -7.72 23.17 -2.70
N PHE A 117 -6.97 22.38 -3.48
CA PHE A 117 -7.44 21.84 -4.76
C PHE A 117 -6.86 20.45 -5.06
N VAL A 118 -7.56 19.68 -5.89
CA VAL A 118 -7.14 18.34 -6.33
C VAL A 118 -6.15 18.47 -7.47
N PHE A 119 -5.03 17.75 -7.39
CA PHE A 119 -4.00 17.78 -8.42
C PHE A 119 -4.38 16.84 -9.55
N ASP A 120 -4.21 17.31 -10.79
CA ASP A 120 -4.29 16.44 -11.96
C ASP A 120 -3.04 15.57 -12.11
N ASP A 121 -3.07 14.65 -13.06
CA ASP A 121 -1.99 13.68 -13.25
C ASP A 121 -0.68 14.33 -13.70
N ASP A 122 -0.76 15.44 -14.46
CA ASP A 122 0.41 16.19 -14.92
C ASP A 122 1.12 16.85 -13.74
N LEU A 123 0.38 17.54 -12.87
CA LEU A 123 0.93 18.18 -11.67
C LEU A 123 1.49 17.14 -10.68
N LYS A 124 0.81 16.01 -10.49
CA LYS A 124 1.32 14.91 -9.64
C LYS A 124 2.63 14.37 -10.18
N LEU A 125 2.74 14.17 -11.49
CA LEU A 125 3.97 13.74 -12.14
C LEU A 125 5.10 14.75 -11.93
N ASP A 126 4.85 16.03 -12.18
CA ASP A 126 5.84 17.10 -12.02
C ASP A 126 6.37 17.16 -10.57
N ILE A 127 5.47 17.04 -9.59
CA ILE A 127 5.84 17.00 -8.17
C ILE A 127 6.73 15.79 -7.87
N PHE A 128 6.35 14.60 -8.36
CA PHE A 128 7.14 13.40 -8.14
C PHE A 128 8.54 13.53 -8.74
N GLU A 129 8.64 14.06 -9.96
CA GLU A 129 9.91 14.24 -10.64
C GLU A 129 10.83 15.20 -9.86
N GLN A 130 10.30 16.33 -9.39
CA GLN A 130 11.08 17.34 -8.68
C GLN A 130 11.44 16.93 -7.25
N VAL A 131 10.57 16.21 -6.55
CA VAL A 131 10.75 15.93 -5.12
C VAL A 131 11.38 14.57 -4.87
N PHE A 132 11.03 13.53 -5.63
CA PHE A 132 11.45 12.16 -5.32
C PHE A 132 12.37 11.56 -6.38
N HIS A 133 12.16 11.86 -7.66
CA HIS A 133 12.98 11.28 -8.72
C HIS A 133 14.37 11.94 -8.78
N GLN A 134 14.42 13.26 -8.84
CA GLN A 134 15.66 14.04 -9.02
C GLN A 134 16.43 14.29 -7.72
N VAL A 135 15.83 14.04 -6.57
CA VAL A 135 16.44 14.25 -5.26
C VAL A 135 16.80 12.91 -4.64
N ASP A 136 18.03 12.82 -4.14
CA ASP A 136 18.53 11.65 -3.42
C ASP A 136 18.43 11.83 -1.90
N GLY A 137 18.52 10.72 -1.16
CA GLY A 137 18.41 10.72 0.30
C GLY A 137 16.99 10.50 0.84
N HIS A 138 16.00 10.38 -0.04
CA HIS A 138 14.70 9.83 0.33
C HIS A 138 14.84 8.34 0.62
N GLN A 139 14.14 7.90 1.66
CA GLN A 139 14.03 6.51 2.03
C GLN A 139 12.59 6.27 2.47
N SER A 140 11.98 5.24 1.90
CA SER A 140 10.68 4.72 2.28
C SER A 140 10.80 3.95 3.58
N ASP A 141 9.84 4.10 4.49
CA ASP A 141 9.64 3.19 5.60
C ASP A 141 8.88 1.91 5.15
N GLY A 142 8.25 1.94 3.98
CA GLY A 142 7.61 0.79 3.32
C GLY A 142 8.61 -0.13 2.58
N HIS A 143 8.17 -1.37 2.32
CA HIS A 143 9.01 -2.42 1.71
C HIS A 143 9.20 -2.25 0.20
N ASP A 144 10.45 -2.38 -0.28
CA ASP A 144 10.74 -2.53 -1.71
C ASP A 144 10.68 -4.01 -2.08
N TYR A 145 9.52 -4.44 -2.60
CA TYR A 145 9.30 -5.84 -2.98
C TYR A 145 10.15 -6.33 -4.15
N ARG A 146 10.95 -5.47 -4.79
CA ARG A 146 11.74 -5.84 -5.96
C ARG A 146 13.10 -6.35 -5.48
N LEU A 147 13.43 -7.57 -5.88
CA LEU A 147 14.78 -8.07 -5.73
C LEU A 147 15.66 -7.40 -6.77
N THR A 148 16.49 -6.47 -6.35
CA THR A 148 17.54 -5.94 -7.22
C THR A 148 18.42 -7.09 -7.68
N GLN A 149 18.46 -7.39 -8.98
CA GLN A 149 19.68 -7.95 -9.55
C GLN A 149 20.75 -6.93 -9.21
N SER A 150 21.74 -7.33 -8.43
CA SER A 150 22.83 -6.48 -7.98
C SER A 150 23.47 -5.73 -9.15
N GLU A 151 22.95 -4.55 -9.50
CA GLU A 151 23.73 -3.51 -10.10
C GLU A 151 24.67 -3.09 -8.98
N LYS A 152 25.96 -3.43 -9.17
CA LYS A 152 27.05 -3.01 -8.32
C LYS A 152 27.10 -1.48 -8.31
N VAL A 153 26.28 -0.83 -7.51
CA VAL A 153 26.64 0.45 -6.92
C VAL A 153 27.46 0.09 -5.70
N SER A 154 28.76 -0.04 -5.95
CA SER A 154 29.74 0.01 -4.89
C SER A 154 29.54 1.30 -4.12
N ASP A 155 29.15 1.23 -2.85
CA ASP A 155 29.64 2.20 -1.90
C ASP A 155 29.88 1.57 -0.54
N LYS A 156 31.14 1.71 -0.14
CA LYS A 156 31.67 1.35 1.16
C LYS A 156 31.07 2.28 2.20
N ASN A 157 30.76 1.72 3.37
CA ASN A 157 30.71 2.38 4.68
C ASN A 157 29.98 3.74 4.75
N GLN A 158 28.93 3.79 5.58
CA GLN A 158 29.02 4.64 6.77
C GLN A 158 27.94 4.31 7.81
N ASN A 159 28.42 3.80 8.94
CA ASN A 159 27.87 4.13 10.26
C ASN A 159 27.64 5.64 10.32
N SER A 160 26.40 6.08 10.43
CA SER A 160 26.09 7.45 10.84
C SER A 160 24.92 7.46 11.82
N LYS A 161 25.15 8.16 12.94
CA LYS A 161 24.28 8.28 14.11
C LYS A 161 22.98 9.01 13.75
N PRO A 162 21.87 8.78 14.48
CA PRO A 162 20.61 9.44 14.19
C PRO A 162 20.67 10.90 14.63
N LYS A 163 20.53 11.86 13.70
CA LYS A 163 20.29 13.26 14.06
C LYS A 163 19.31 14.01 13.15
N LYS A 164 18.16 14.30 13.76
CA LYS A 164 17.28 15.49 13.71
C LYS A 164 16.49 15.76 12.42
N LYS A 165 15.24 15.25 12.41
CA LYS A 165 14.11 15.69 11.60
C LYS A 165 13.78 17.19 11.86
N MET A 166 13.47 17.93 10.80
CA MET A 166 12.89 19.29 10.90
C MET A 166 11.46 19.20 11.44
N LYS A 167 11.15 20.00 12.47
CA LYS A 167 9.84 20.06 13.12
C LYS A 167 8.85 20.88 12.28
N LYS A 168 7.90 20.23 11.61
CA LYS A 168 6.52 20.76 11.50
C LYS A 168 5.80 20.27 12.77
N THR A 169 5.07 21.14 13.47
CA THR A 169 4.25 20.71 14.61
C THR A 169 3.16 19.78 14.08
N PRO A 170 3.17 18.50 14.45
CA PRO A 170 2.15 17.56 14.00
C PRO A 170 0.80 17.94 14.59
N ILE A 171 -0.25 17.93 13.77
CA ILE A 171 -1.63 18.04 14.27
C ILE A 171 -1.88 16.79 15.10
N GLN A 172 -2.24 16.96 16.38
CA GLN A 172 -2.42 15.85 17.31
C GLN A 172 -3.88 15.68 17.67
N ILE A 173 -4.36 14.44 17.59
CA ILE A 173 -5.64 14.04 18.17
C ILE A 173 -5.42 13.91 19.67
N SER A 174 -6.18 14.67 20.44
CA SER A 174 -6.02 14.80 21.89
C SER A 174 -7.26 14.35 22.69
N ALA A 175 -8.36 14.04 22.01
CA ALA A 175 -9.59 13.55 22.62
C ALA A 175 -10.33 12.61 21.65
N LEU A 176 -11.08 11.67 22.23
CA LEU A 176 -12.03 10.80 21.54
C LEU A 176 -13.45 11.03 22.09
N PRO A 177 -14.52 10.82 21.31
CA PRO A 177 -14.49 10.50 19.87
C PRO A 177 -13.98 11.69 19.05
N ILE A 178 -13.46 11.43 17.84
CA ILE A 178 -13.05 12.50 16.92
C ILE A 178 -14.31 13.28 16.54
N VAL A 179 -14.24 14.61 16.51
CA VAL A 179 -15.37 15.49 16.18
C VAL A 179 -15.04 16.46 15.06
N GLY A 180 -16.08 16.96 14.39
CA GLY A 180 -15.93 17.98 13.35
C GLY A 180 -15.30 17.47 12.05
N ASP A 181 -14.52 18.33 11.39
CA ASP A 181 -13.96 18.05 10.06
C ASP A 181 -12.97 16.88 10.05
N GLU A 182 -12.21 16.70 11.14
CA GLU A 182 -11.32 15.55 11.32
C GLU A 182 -12.08 14.22 11.28
N ARG A 183 -13.27 14.17 11.89
CA ARG A 183 -14.10 12.96 11.88
C ARG A 183 -14.53 12.57 10.46
N LEU A 184 -14.92 13.56 9.66
CA LEU A 184 -15.33 13.35 8.27
C LEU A 184 -14.17 12.79 7.43
N GLU A 185 -12.94 13.21 7.72
CA GLU A 185 -11.74 12.71 7.06
C GLU A 185 -11.44 11.25 7.42
N PHE A 186 -11.52 10.89 8.70
CA PHE A 186 -11.35 9.50 9.12
C PHE A 186 -12.42 8.60 8.49
N ILE A 187 -13.68 9.02 8.48
CA ILE A 187 -14.78 8.27 7.85
C ILE A 187 -14.54 8.10 6.36
N LYS A 188 -14.14 9.17 5.66
CA LYS A 188 -13.86 9.09 4.23
C LYS A 188 -12.69 8.15 3.94
N THR A 189 -11.62 8.24 4.73
CA THR A 189 -10.44 7.38 4.60
C THR A 189 -10.80 5.92 4.85
N ALA A 190 -11.53 5.63 5.94
CA ALA A 190 -12.00 4.30 6.27
C ALA A 190 -12.88 3.70 5.18
N ASN A 191 -13.80 4.45 4.58
CA ASN A 191 -14.60 3.96 3.46
C ASN A 191 -13.78 3.65 2.20
N VAL A 192 -12.79 4.50 1.89
CA VAL A 192 -11.90 4.27 0.74
C VAL A 192 -11.05 3.02 0.96
N VAL A 193 -10.43 2.89 2.13
CA VAL A 193 -9.62 1.72 2.49
C VAL A 193 -10.51 0.48 2.57
N PHE A 194 -11.74 0.59 3.06
CA PHE A 194 -12.69 -0.51 3.12
C PHE A 194 -12.95 -1.10 1.74
N GLU A 195 -13.28 -0.26 0.74
CA GLU A 195 -13.49 -0.76 -0.62
C GLU A 195 -12.19 -1.31 -1.25
N LYS A 196 -11.02 -0.71 -0.93
CA LYS A 196 -9.72 -1.26 -1.36
C LYS A 196 -9.52 -2.67 -0.79
N VAL A 197 -9.68 -2.84 0.52
CA VAL A 197 -9.55 -4.12 1.22
C VAL A 197 -10.58 -5.14 0.73
N LEU A 198 -11.86 -4.75 0.64
CA LEU A 198 -12.93 -5.62 0.16
C LEU A 198 -12.65 -6.13 -1.26
N SER A 199 -12.07 -5.27 -2.10
CA SER A 199 -11.64 -5.67 -3.45
C SER A 199 -10.37 -6.52 -3.45
N ARG A 200 -9.53 -6.44 -2.41
CA ARG A 200 -8.30 -7.22 -2.25
C ARG A 200 -8.61 -8.65 -1.80
N ILE A 201 -9.49 -8.80 -0.81
CA ILE A 201 -9.81 -10.11 -0.20
C ILE A 201 -10.85 -10.90 -1.01
N GLU A 202 -11.61 -10.23 -1.88
CA GLU A 202 -12.65 -10.83 -2.75
C GLU A 202 -13.58 -11.83 -2.02
N PRO A 203 -14.30 -11.39 -0.97
CA PRO A 203 -15.09 -12.31 -0.16
C PRO A 203 -16.27 -12.88 -0.96
N LYS A 204 -16.80 -14.03 -0.52
CA LYS A 204 -17.87 -14.75 -1.23
C LYS A 204 -19.16 -13.94 -1.39
N TYR A 205 -19.50 -13.11 -0.39
CA TYR A 205 -20.71 -12.28 -0.36
C TYR A 205 -20.39 -10.79 -0.12
N PRO A 206 -19.73 -10.09 -1.07
CA PRO A 206 -19.22 -8.74 -0.84
C PRO A 206 -20.34 -7.72 -0.56
N ASP A 207 -21.55 -7.94 -1.08
CA ASP A 207 -22.70 -7.06 -0.83
C ASP A 207 -23.27 -7.21 0.59
N LEU A 208 -23.08 -8.37 1.23
CA LEU A 208 -23.44 -8.54 2.65
C LEU A 208 -22.39 -7.88 3.53
N VAL A 209 -21.10 -8.03 3.21
CA VAL A 209 -20.02 -7.34 3.93
C VAL A 209 -20.20 -5.82 3.89
N ARG A 210 -20.58 -5.24 2.73
CA ARG A 210 -20.94 -3.81 2.62
C ARG A 210 -22.10 -3.38 3.51
N LYS A 211 -23.05 -4.27 3.81
CA LYS A 211 -24.19 -3.96 4.69
C LYS A 211 -23.81 -3.95 6.16
N LEU A 212 -22.81 -4.76 6.54
CA LEU A 212 -22.31 -4.81 7.92
C LEU A 212 -21.29 -3.71 8.20
N TRP A 213 -20.65 -3.16 7.16
CA TRP A 213 -19.67 -2.09 7.31
C TRP A 213 -20.25 -0.82 7.92
N ASP A 214 -19.68 -0.41 9.05
CA ASP A 214 -19.96 0.85 9.73
C ASP A 214 -18.63 1.57 10.02
N ALA A 215 -18.31 2.54 9.18
CA ALA A 215 -17.10 3.33 9.30
C ALA A 215 -17.03 4.12 10.62
N GLU A 216 -18.18 4.60 11.12
CA GLU A 216 -18.22 5.38 12.35
C GLU A 216 -17.88 4.50 13.55
N ASN A 217 -18.55 3.34 13.64
CA ASN A 217 -18.29 2.38 14.70
C ASN A 217 -16.84 1.85 14.65
N TYR A 218 -16.30 1.59 13.46
CA TYR A 218 -14.90 1.16 13.32
C TYR A 218 -13.91 2.21 13.87
N ILE A 219 -14.12 3.50 13.57
CA ILE A 219 -13.24 4.57 14.04
C ILE A 219 -13.36 4.74 15.56
N ASP A 220 -14.59 4.74 16.07
CA ASP A 220 -14.89 5.10 17.46
C ASP A 220 -14.58 3.95 18.44
N GLU A 221 -14.78 2.69 18.05
CA GLU A 221 -14.67 1.53 18.95
C GLU A 221 -13.48 0.60 18.63
N THR A 222 -13.03 0.55 17.38
CA THR A 222 -12.01 -0.43 16.93
C THR A 222 -10.64 0.20 16.73
N LEU A 223 -10.57 1.30 15.99
CA LEU A 223 -9.32 1.88 15.50
C LEU A 223 -8.53 2.61 16.59
N LEU A 224 -9.16 3.57 17.29
CA LEU A 224 -8.49 4.44 18.25
C LEU A 224 -8.99 4.18 19.65
N LYS A 225 -8.04 4.02 20.58
CA LYS A 225 -8.35 3.83 22.00
C LYS A 225 -7.78 4.97 22.85
N PRO A 226 -8.40 5.31 24.00
CA PRO A 226 -7.96 6.43 24.84
C PRO A 226 -6.49 6.36 25.26
N GLU A 227 -5.93 5.15 25.42
CA GLU A 227 -4.51 4.92 25.77
C GLU A 227 -3.52 5.32 24.66
N MET A 228 -3.97 5.53 23.43
CA MET A 228 -3.13 5.94 22.30
C MET A 228 -2.94 7.46 22.24
N LEU A 229 -3.68 8.23 23.05
CA LEU A 229 -3.66 9.69 23.02
C LEU A 229 -2.52 10.30 23.88
N PRO A 230 -1.95 11.45 23.46
CA PRO A 230 -2.19 12.14 22.19
C PRO A 230 -1.46 11.44 21.04
N ILE A 231 -2.15 11.27 19.92
CA ILE A 231 -1.60 10.63 18.72
C ILE A 231 -1.46 11.64 17.59
N ASP A 232 -0.44 11.47 16.76
CA ASP A 232 -0.30 12.25 15.52
C ASP A 232 -1.44 11.91 14.56
N HIS A 233 -2.02 12.93 13.93
CA HIS A 233 -3.19 12.81 13.05
C HIS A 233 -2.89 11.94 11.82
N ASP A 234 -1.77 12.18 11.13
CA ASP A 234 -1.43 11.42 9.92
C ASP A 234 -1.04 9.98 10.28
N TYR A 235 -0.37 9.77 11.41
CA TYR A 235 -0.12 8.45 11.95
C TYR A 235 -1.43 7.71 12.28
N ALA A 236 -2.39 8.37 12.92
CA ALA A 236 -3.69 7.78 13.22
C ALA A 236 -4.48 7.40 11.95
N LEU A 237 -4.40 8.19 10.87
CA LEU A 237 -4.95 7.81 9.57
C LEU A 237 -4.24 6.60 8.97
N SER A 238 -2.91 6.50 9.11
CA SER A 238 -2.15 5.34 8.62
C SER A 238 -2.56 4.02 9.28
N LEU A 239 -3.07 4.07 10.52
CA LEU A 239 -3.58 2.89 11.22
C LEU A 239 -4.84 2.32 10.55
N ILE A 240 -5.62 3.14 9.83
CA ILE A 240 -6.78 2.64 9.09
C ILE A 240 -6.32 1.66 8.02
N ASP A 241 -5.32 2.04 7.21
CA ASP A 241 -4.81 1.15 6.15
C ASP A 241 -4.14 -0.10 6.72
N ALA A 242 -3.40 0.04 7.83
CA ALA A 242 -2.68 -1.06 8.45
C ALA A 242 -3.61 -2.11 9.09
N PHE A 243 -4.72 -1.69 9.72
CA PHE A 243 -5.53 -2.58 10.57
C PHE A 243 -6.91 -2.91 10.02
N LEU A 244 -7.44 -2.14 9.08
CA LEU A 244 -8.81 -2.34 8.58
C LEU A 244 -8.97 -3.72 7.93
N VAL A 245 -7.92 -4.28 7.32
CA VAL A 245 -8.00 -5.59 6.67
C VAL A 245 -8.49 -6.69 7.60
N HIS A 246 -8.04 -6.71 8.85
CA HIS A 246 -8.48 -7.70 9.83
C HIS A 246 -9.98 -7.58 10.11
N HIS A 247 -10.48 -6.35 10.24
CA HIS A 247 -11.88 -6.11 10.49
C HIS A 247 -12.77 -6.51 9.30
N VAL A 248 -12.36 -6.22 8.07
CA VAL A 248 -13.14 -6.64 6.89
C VAL A 248 -13.16 -8.17 6.75
N ILE A 249 -12.09 -8.87 7.14
CA ILE A 249 -12.06 -10.33 7.19
C ILE A 249 -13.07 -10.86 8.23
N GLU A 250 -13.14 -10.27 9.42
CA GLU A 250 -14.14 -10.64 10.43
C GLU A 250 -15.57 -10.49 9.90
N LEU A 251 -15.86 -9.37 9.22
CA LEU A 251 -17.16 -9.15 8.57
C LEU A 251 -17.43 -10.17 7.46
N ALA A 252 -16.40 -10.55 6.68
CA ALA A 252 -16.54 -11.56 5.63
C ALA A 252 -16.88 -12.94 6.21
N VAL A 253 -16.21 -13.35 7.28
CA VAL A 253 -16.50 -14.61 7.99
C VAL A 253 -17.91 -14.63 8.55
N GLU A 254 -18.39 -13.53 9.15
CA GLU A 254 -19.77 -13.44 9.65
C GLU A 254 -20.81 -13.63 8.54
N THR A 255 -20.51 -13.18 7.32
CA THR A 255 -21.42 -13.34 6.17
C THR A 255 -21.42 -14.72 5.53
N ASP A 256 -20.46 -15.58 5.88
CA ASP A 256 -20.34 -16.94 5.36
C ASP A 256 -21.10 -17.98 6.22
N GLU A 257 -21.52 -17.62 7.44
CA GLU A 257 -22.39 -18.41 8.34
C GLU A 257 -23.88 -18.33 7.97
#